data_AF-A0A8J2YR70-F1
#
_entry.id   AF-A0A8J2YR70-F1
#
_cell.length_a   1.000
_cell.length_b   1.000
_cell.length_c   1.000
_cell.angle_alpha   90.00
_cell.angle_beta   90.00
_cell.angle_gamma   90.00
#
_symmetry.space_group_name_H-M   'P 1'
#
loop_
_entity.id
_entity.type
_entity.pdbx_description
1 polymer ?
#
loop_
_entity_poly.entity_id
_entity_poly.type
_entity_poly.pdbx_seq_one_letter_code
_entity_poly.pdbx_strand_id
1 'polypeptide(L)'
;MRPFGRLLPAALLLLSACLLSGCGASPDHLEVPTLPPAPATQPTVPLDSATLAQPDYRALLVAGDANRHVYTNAMLEMRDILGDAGLGIDRVRAMSADKQVFSADTYEREIVHPHTGDIGEKLSVLPGAIEPPTLALLAHRVLDLQATQPGKACFAYLVSTPSDGGLKLADGKALTPDLLDRALIGGCGTEPTVVVVSACDAGAFAAPPMTRPNRLILTASAAGANGFGCGPNVGFTTFDECFLGALDGTRSWTDVFDRTRACVTRRERLVGQATVAPQSFIGPAAAGLATPWADAARHPPRMDVRFLQGIGRFTPDALPYFPTLQARNASAATDYLHAPSPKALALTFAGTVVWVGASRGETPDDVARIALQRCEYESGGACVLFARNSNLTAASASGQPPEHPPLLVRAGRVTAETVPFIRDAQRREIAAYLAAPGPKALALSPTAEAMGTGPTAAAAIARCGSQGATDCVAYAEGDRIVLAMQP
;
A
#
# COMPACT_ATOMS: atom_id res chain seq x y z
N MET A 1 2.25 -85.09 19.89
CA MET A 1 2.47 -84.13 18.79
C MET A 1 1.14 -83.42 18.51
N ARG A 2 1.13 -82.09 18.68
CA ARG A 2 0.08 -81.07 18.45
C ARG A 2 -1.39 -81.52 18.23
N PRO A 3 -2.34 -81.00 19.03
CA PRO A 3 -3.69 -80.75 18.57
C PRO A 3 -3.94 -79.26 18.35
N PHE A 4 -4.64 -78.97 17.25
CA PHE A 4 -5.34 -77.72 16.97
C PHE A 4 -6.42 -77.47 18.03
N GLY A 5 -6.42 -76.27 18.64
CA GLY A 5 -7.53 -75.78 19.45
C GLY A 5 -8.21 -74.61 18.76
N ARG A 6 -9.46 -74.80 18.33
CA ARG A 6 -10.41 -73.73 17.97
C ARG A 6 -11.07 -73.24 19.25
N LEU A 7 -11.06 -71.93 19.51
CA LEU A 7 -12.03 -71.24 20.39
C LEU A 7 -12.27 -69.83 19.84
N LEU A 8 -13.55 -69.47 19.71
CA LEU A 8 -14.09 -68.16 19.33
C LEU A 8 -13.54 -67.02 20.20
N PRO A 9 -13.41 -65.78 19.69
CA PRO A 9 -13.36 -64.60 20.54
C PRO A 9 -14.76 -63.97 20.65
N ALA A 10 -15.30 -64.00 21.86
CA ALA A 10 -16.29 -63.04 22.33
C ALA A 10 -15.58 -62.11 23.32
N ALA A 11 -15.36 -60.85 22.95
CA ALA A 11 -15.09 -59.75 23.87
C ALA A 11 -15.28 -58.43 23.11
N LEU A 12 -16.53 -57.99 23.07
CA LEU A 12 -16.93 -56.61 22.85
C LEU A 12 -16.60 -55.81 24.12
N LEU A 13 -16.27 -54.52 23.96
CA LEU A 13 -16.02 -53.47 24.98
C LEU A 13 -14.57 -53.29 25.44
N LEU A 14 -13.89 -52.32 24.82
CA LEU A 14 -13.23 -51.21 25.51
C LEU A 14 -13.07 -50.04 24.51
N LEU A 15 -14.02 -49.12 24.59
CA LEU A 15 -13.96 -47.78 23.99
C LEU A 15 -12.89 -46.94 24.69
N SER A 16 -12.24 -46.08 23.88
CA SER A 16 -11.87 -44.71 24.24
C SER A 16 -10.88 -44.47 25.39
N ALA A 17 -9.58 -44.46 25.06
CA ALA A 17 -8.57 -43.74 25.84
C ALA A 17 -7.34 -43.38 24.97
N CYS A 18 -7.48 -42.45 24.02
CA CYS A 18 -6.35 -41.80 23.34
C CYS A 18 -6.75 -40.43 22.74
N LEU A 19 -7.57 -39.67 23.45
CA LEU A 19 -7.95 -38.30 23.07
C LEU A 19 -7.96 -37.37 24.31
N LEU A 20 -6.89 -37.36 25.07
CA LEU A 20 -6.62 -36.32 26.06
C LEU A 20 -5.11 -36.04 26.04
N SER A 21 -4.77 -34.77 25.90
CA SER A 21 -3.41 -34.19 25.82
C SER A 21 -2.86 -33.99 24.39
N GLY A 22 -3.34 -32.95 23.72
CA GLY A 22 -2.75 -32.49 22.46
C GLY A 22 -3.53 -31.39 21.73
N CYS A 23 -4.19 -30.48 22.44
CA CYS A 23 -4.56 -29.18 21.84
C CYS A 23 -3.41 -28.22 22.15
N GLY A 24 -2.73 -27.71 21.12
CA GLY A 24 -1.80 -26.59 21.29
C GLY A 24 -2.52 -25.45 22.00
N ALA A 25 -1.87 -24.82 22.98
CA ALA A 25 -2.42 -23.65 23.64
C ALA A 25 -2.60 -22.55 22.59
N SER A 26 -3.86 -22.15 22.39
CA SER A 26 -4.19 -20.96 21.62
C SER A 26 -3.55 -19.73 22.28
N PRO A 27 -3.09 -18.71 21.54
CA PRO A 27 -2.60 -17.44 22.10
C PRO A 27 -3.62 -16.71 23.01
N ASP A 28 -4.85 -17.23 23.13
CA ASP A 28 -5.91 -16.75 24.02
C ASP A 28 -5.57 -16.81 25.53
N HIS A 29 -4.50 -17.53 25.93
CA HIS A 29 -4.09 -17.65 27.33
C HIS A 29 -2.92 -16.75 27.75
N LEU A 30 -2.33 -15.96 26.84
CA LEU A 30 -1.25 -15.04 27.19
C LEU A 30 -1.77 -13.84 27.99
N GLU A 31 -1.14 -13.58 29.14
CA GLU A 31 -1.37 -12.37 29.91
C GLU A 31 -0.57 -11.19 29.34
N VAL A 32 -1.13 -9.99 29.47
CA VAL A 32 -0.43 -8.75 29.10
C VAL A 32 0.77 -8.61 30.03
N PRO A 33 2.00 -8.45 29.51
CA PRO A 33 3.19 -8.31 30.34
C PRO A 33 3.08 -7.06 31.22
N THR A 34 3.81 -7.05 32.34
CA THR A 34 3.90 -5.85 33.18
C THR A 34 4.66 -4.78 32.41
N LEU A 35 3.94 -3.77 31.93
CA LEU A 35 4.53 -2.64 31.21
C LEU A 35 5.11 -1.61 32.19
N PRO A 36 6.25 -0.97 31.85
CA PRO A 36 6.83 0.04 32.71
C PRO A 36 5.87 1.21 32.92
N PRO A 37 5.87 1.84 34.10
CA PRO A 37 5.11 3.06 34.32
C PRO A 37 5.65 4.17 33.40
N ALA A 38 4.76 5.04 32.93
CA ALA A 38 5.18 6.20 32.16
C ALA A 38 6.05 7.12 33.05
N PRO A 39 7.31 7.42 32.68
CA PRO A 39 8.12 8.35 33.44
C PRO A 39 7.53 9.76 33.29
N ALA A 40 7.54 10.54 34.38
CA ALA A 40 6.95 11.87 34.43
C ALA A 40 7.63 12.88 33.47
N THR A 41 8.89 12.64 33.11
CA THR A 41 9.66 13.41 32.13
C THR A 41 10.61 12.49 31.38
N GLN A 42 10.79 12.71 30.08
CA GLN A 42 11.86 12.10 29.31
C GLN A 42 13.01 13.10 29.12
N PRO A 43 14.27 12.64 29.11
CA PRO A 43 15.39 13.49 28.78
C PRO A 43 15.19 14.10 27.38
N THR A 44 15.35 15.41 27.26
CA THR A 44 15.35 16.14 25.98
C THR A 44 16.72 16.11 25.30
N VAL A 45 17.58 15.16 25.68
CA VAL A 45 18.94 15.05 25.14
C VAL A 45 18.83 14.82 23.63
N PRO A 46 19.40 15.69 22.79
CA PRO A 46 19.41 15.49 21.35
C PRO A 46 20.07 14.15 21.02
N LEU A 47 19.39 13.36 20.20
CA LEU A 47 19.94 12.09 19.71
C LEU A 47 21.07 12.39 18.72
N ASP A 48 22.04 11.48 18.64
CA ASP A 48 23.21 11.66 17.78
C ASP A 48 22.80 11.82 16.31
N SER A 49 23.32 12.86 15.66
CA SER A 49 23.03 13.18 14.26
C SER A 49 23.38 12.06 13.27
N ALA A 50 24.43 11.27 13.54
CA ALA A 50 24.77 10.12 12.69
C ALA A 50 23.73 9.00 12.84
N THR A 51 23.26 8.76 14.07
CA THR A 51 22.17 7.83 14.36
C THR A 51 20.86 8.24 13.68
N LEU A 52 20.54 9.54 13.66
CA LEU A 52 19.34 10.03 12.97
C LEU A 52 19.43 9.90 11.44
N ALA A 53 20.62 10.00 10.86
CA ALA A 53 20.83 9.89 9.42
C ALA A 53 20.76 8.44 8.90
N GLN A 54 21.20 7.46 9.69
CA GLN A 54 21.20 6.04 9.32
C GLN A 54 20.78 5.12 10.49
N PRO A 55 19.52 5.21 10.94
CA PRO A 55 19.04 4.45 12.09
C PRO A 55 18.85 2.95 11.78
N ASP A 56 19.15 2.10 12.77
CA ASP A 56 18.89 0.67 12.70
C ASP A 56 17.46 0.33 13.13
N TYR A 57 16.51 0.43 12.20
CA TYR A 57 15.08 0.22 12.46
C TYR A 57 14.69 -1.20 12.93
N ARG A 58 13.77 -1.27 13.89
CA ARG A 58 13.00 -2.46 14.27
C ARG A 58 11.52 -2.12 14.14
N ALA A 59 10.77 -2.94 13.41
CA ALA A 59 9.42 -2.62 12.99
C ALA A 59 8.36 -3.55 13.59
N LEU A 60 7.24 -2.96 13.99
CA LEU A 60 5.99 -3.64 14.34
C LEU A 60 4.89 -3.17 13.38
N LEU A 61 4.27 -4.10 12.67
CA LEU A 61 3.21 -3.84 11.71
C LEU A 61 1.95 -4.57 12.16
N VAL A 62 0.83 -3.86 12.33
CA VAL A 62 -0.39 -4.41 12.94
C VAL A 62 -1.61 -4.10 12.09
N ALA A 63 -2.28 -5.13 11.60
CA ALA A 63 -3.64 -5.07 11.08
C ALA A 63 -4.63 -5.58 12.14
N GLY A 64 -5.23 -4.66 12.89
CA GLY A 64 -5.96 -4.99 14.13
C GLY A 64 -7.37 -5.56 13.95
N ASP A 65 -8.00 -5.32 12.79
CA ASP A 65 -9.36 -5.78 12.49
C ASP A 65 -9.37 -6.68 11.23
N ALA A 66 -10.23 -7.70 11.22
CA ALA A 66 -10.39 -8.65 10.12
C ALA A 66 -11.67 -8.38 9.31
N ASN A 67 -12.48 -7.40 9.70
CA ASN A 67 -13.76 -7.09 9.04
C ASN A 67 -13.61 -6.66 7.57
N ARG A 68 -12.40 -6.26 7.17
CA ARG A 68 -12.02 -5.88 5.81
C ARG A 68 -10.57 -6.31 5.57
N HIS A 69 -10.30 -6.86 4.38
CA HIS A 69 -8.92 -7.22 3.99
C HIS A 69 -8.01 -5.99 3.87
N VAL A 70 -8.58 -4.79 3.71
CA VAL A 70 -7.83 -3.54 3.49
C VAL A 70 -6.80 -3.21 4.57
N TYR A 71 -6.97 -3.70 5.79
CA TYR A 71 -6.04 -3.48 6.88
C TYR A 71 -4.84 -4.41 6.78
N THR A 72 -5.09 -5.71 6.54
CA THR A 72 -4.03 -6.71 6.29
C THR A 72 -3.20 -6.36 5.08
N ASN A 73 -3.87 -5.91 4.03
CA ASN A 73 -3.29 -5.41 2.79
C ASN A 73 -2.27 -4.28 3.01
N ALA A 74 -2.66 -3.25 3.76
CA ALA A 74 -1.79 -2.14 4.12
C ALA A 74 -0.56 -2.62 4.92
N MET A 75 -0.79 -3.50 5.90
CA MET A 75 0.27 -4.10 6.72
C MET A 75 1.28 -4.89 5.88
N LEU A 76 0.80 -5.73 4.96
CA LEU A 76 1.63 -6.53 4.06
C LEU A 76 2.44 -5.65 3.10
N GLU A 77 1.82 -4.64 2.49
CA GLU A 77 2.51 -3.72 1.58
C GLU A 77 3.65 -2.99 2.31
N MET A 78 3.40 -2.49 3.53
CA MET A 78 4.45 -1.87 4.34
C MET A 78 5.57 -2.85 4.68
N ARG A 79 5.25 -4.12 5.00
CA ARG A 79 6.27 -5.15 5.26
C ARG A 79 7.19 -5.32 4.05
N ASP A 80 6.62 -5.38 2.86
CA ASP A 80 7.35 -5.61 1.63
C ASP A 80 8.21 -4.38 1.27
N ILE A 81 7.69 -3.16 1.43
CA ILE A 81 8.46 -1.90 1.28
C ILE A 81 9.66 -1.86 2.22
N LEU A 82 9.50 -2.25 3.48
CA LEU A 82 10.61 -2.33 4.43
C LEU A 82 11.63 -3.40 4.03
N GLY A 83 11.16 -4.54 3.52
CA GLY A 83 12.02 -5.60 2.98
C GLY A 83 12.87 -5.12 1.80
N ASP A 84 12.26 -4.41 0.85
CA ASP A 84 12.93 -3.80 -0.31
C ASP A 84 13.92 -2.69 0.11
N ALA A 85 13.64 -2.00 1.21
CA ALA A 85 14.57 -1.05 1.85
C ALA A 85 15.70 -1.73 2.62
N GLY A 86 15.73 -3.07 2.70
CA GLY A 86 16.80 -3.85 3.33
C GLY A 86 16.57 -4.18 4.81
N LEU A 87 15.38 -3.94 5.36
CA LEU A 87 15.04 -4.45 6.70
C LEU A 87 14.73 -5.94 6.60
N GLY A 88 15.64 -6.77 7.12
CA GLY A 88 15.46 -8.22 7.19
C GLY A 88 14.19 -8.65 7.93
N ILE A 89 13.64 -9.81 7.54
CA ILE A 89 12.42 -10.41 8.11
C ILE A 89 12.52 -10.66 9.63
N ASP A 90 13.73 -10.73 10.18
CA ASP A 90 14.01 -10.88 11.61
C ASP A 90 13.82 -9.57 12.40
N ARG A 91 13.76 -8.43 11.70
CA ARG A 91 13.61 -7.08 12.26
C ARG A 91 12.21 -6.51 12.11
N VAL A 92 11.32 -7.22 11.42
CA VAL A 92 9.93 -6.84 11.21
C VAL A 92 9.04 -7.87 11.91
N ARG A 93 8.16 -7.40 12.80
CA ARG A 93 7.11 -8.20 13.43
C ARG A 93 5.79 -7.82 12.79
N ALA A 94 5.20 -8.74 12.04
CA ALA A 94 3.94 -8.53 11.34
C ALA A 94 2.81 -9.25 12.08
N MET A 95 1.69 -8.56 12.27
CA MET A 95 0.52 -9.09 12.96
C MET A 95 -0.74 -8.76 12.17
N SER A 96 -1.67 -9.71 12.04
CA SER A 96 -2.96 -9.49 11.39
C SER A 96 -4.09 -10.22 12.12
N ALA A 97 -5.27 -9.59 12.19
CA ALA A 97 -6.48 -10.26 12.66
C ALA A 97 -7.05 -11.23 11.59
N ASP A 98 -6.62 -11.10 10.33
CA ASP A 98 -7.05 -11.96 9.23
C ASP A 98 -6.35 -13.33 9.30
N LYS A 99 -7.12 -14.34 9.69
CA LYS A 99 -6.63 -15.70 9.85
C LYS A 99 -6.12 -16.33 8.55
N GLN A 100 -6.49 -15.79 7.39
CA GLN A 100 -6.06 -16.33 6.08
C GLN A 100 -4.57 -16.10 5.81
N VAL A 101 -3.95 -15.11 6.46
CA VAL A 101 -2.53 -14.81 6.27
C VAL A 101 -1.62 -15.42 7.33
N PHE A 102 -2.18 -16.24 8.23
CA PHE A 102 -1.39 -16.89 9.27
C PHE A 102 -0.52 -17.98 8.64
N SER A 103 0.79 -17.92 8.89
CA SER A 103 1.69 -19.01 8.54
C SER A 103 1.46 -20.17 9.52
N ALA A 104 1.08 -21.34 9.00
CA ALA A 104 0.51 -22.47 9.74
C ALA A 104 1.39 -23.11 10.84
N ASP A 105 2.67 -22.74 10.99
CA ASP A 105 3.63 -23.45 11.85
C ASP A 105 4.19 -22.56 12.99
N THR A 106 3.34 -21.97 13.83
CA THR A 106 3.76 -20.81 14.64
C THR A 106 4.43 -21.09 15.99
N TYR A 107 4.68 -22.34 16.42
CA TYR A 107 5.32 -22.58 17.72
C TYR A 107 6.17 -23.86 17.76
N GLU A 108 7.50 -23.74 17.91
CA GLU A 108 8.34 -24.82 18.47
C GLU A 108 8.65 -24.50 19.93
N ARG A 109 8.42 -25.46 20.84
CA ARG A 109 8.61 -25.29 22.28
C ARG A 109 9.55 -26.35 22.82
N GLU A 110 10.72 -25.94 23.31
CA GLU A 110 11.32 -26.45 24.57
C GLU A 110 12.61 -25.70 24.94
N ILE A 111 12.69 -25.14 26.17
CA ILE A 111 13.97 -24.96 26.88
C ILE A 111 13.74 -25.28 28.36
N VAL A 112 14.48 -26.26 28.86
CA VAL A 112 14.61 -26.59 30.28
C VAL A 112 15.86 -25.86 30.81
N HIS A 113 15.74 -25.07 31.88
CA HIS A 113 16.91 -24.44 32.51
C HIS A 113 17.82 -25.50 33.16
N PRO A 114 19.10 -25.66 32.75
CA PRO A 114 19.95 -26.78 33.16
C PRO A 114 20.38 -26.77 34.65
N HIS A 115 20.00 -25.75 35.42
CA HIS A 115 20.37 -25.61 36.84
C HIS A 115 19.20 -25.35 37.80
N THR A 116 18.00 -24.97 37.32
CA THR A 116 16.84 -24.65 38.18
C THR A 116 15.61 -25.51 37.90
N GLY A 117 15.51 -26.15 36.73
CA GLY A 117 14.32 -26.94 36.36
C GLY A 117 13.07 -26.10 36.05
N ASP A 118 13.15 -24.78 36.10
CA ASP A 118 12.04 -23.89 35.73
C ASP A 118 11.83 -23.84 34.21
N ILE A 119 10.56 -23.87 33.82
CA ILE A 119 10.09 -23.65 32.44
C ILE A 119 9.88 -22.14 32.23
N GLY A 120 10.88 -21.48 31.63
CA GLY A 120 10.73 -20.12 31.12
C GLY A 120 10.07 -20.12 29.74
N GLU A 121 8.98 -19.38 29.56
CA GLU A 121 8.24 -19.30 28.30
C GLU A 121 8.97 -18.39 27.30
N LYS A 122 9.74 -18.98 26.38
CA LYS A 122 10.29 -18.24 25.22
C LYS A 122 9.40 -18.48 24.01
N LEU A 123 8.52 -17.53 23.72
CA LEU A 123 7.66 -17.53 22.54
C LEU A 123 8.49 -17.29 21.27
N SER A 124 9.14 -18.35 20.79
CA SER A 124 10.00 -18.31 19.61
C SER A 124 9.12 -18.47 18.37
N VAL A 125 9.08 -17.43 17.54
CA VAL A 125 8.31 -17.38 16.30
C VAL A 125 9.25 -17.44 15.12
N LEU A 126 8.84 -18.19 14.09
CA LEU A 126 9.57 -18.28 12.84
C LEU A 126 9.71 -16.86 12.24
N PRO A 127 10.93 -16.43 11.85
CA PRO A 127 11.14 -15.15 11.19
C PRO A 127 10.18 -14.98 10.00
N GLY A 128 9.48 -13.84 9.94
CA GLY A 128 8.51 -13.52 8.89
C GLY A 128 7.10 -14.10 9.09
N ALA A 129 6.83 -14.87 10.15
CA ALA A 129 5.49 -15.31 10.48
C ALA A 129 4.56 -14.14 10.82
N ILE A 130 3.26 -14.31 10.55
CA ILE A 130 2.21 -13.35 10.87
C ILE A 130 1.40 -13.89 12.04
N GLU A 131 1.36 -13.11 13.12
CA GLU A 131 0.70 -13.47 14.37
C GLU A 131 -0.65 -12.74 14.55
N PRO A 132 -1.59 -13.27 15.35
CA PRO A 132 -2.80 -12.53 15.70
C PRO A 132 -2.45 -11.36 16.63
N PRO A 133 -2.93 -10.13 16.37
CA PRO A 133 -2.70 -8.97 17.22
C PRO A 133 -3.67 -9.00 18.39
N THR A 134 -3.47 -9.92 19.34
CA THR A 134 -4.11 -9.83 20.66
C THR A 134 -3.38 -8.78 21.49
N LEU A 135 -4.04 -8.20 22.49
CA LEU A 135 -3.43 -7.15 23.31
C LEU A 135 -2.15 -7.63 24.00
N ALA A 136 -2.18 -8.86 24.52
CA ALA A 136 -1.05 -9.45 25.21
C ALA A 136 0.12 -9.73 24.26
N LEU A 137 -0.15 -10.38 23.13
CA LEU A 137 0.90 -10.74 22.19
C LEU A 137 1.53 -9.50 21.55
N LEU A 138 0.72 -8.49 21.21
CA LEU A 138 1.22 -7.22 20.71
C LEU A 138 2.17 -6.55 21.72
N ALA A 139 1.80 -6.50 23.00
CA ALA A 139 2.64 -5.94 24.04
C ALA A 139 3.98 -6.67 24.17
N HIS A 140 3.97 -8.02 24.16
CA HIS A 140 5.22 -8.81 24.12
C HIS A 140 6.06 -8.49 22.89
N ARG A 141 5.45 -8.37 21.70
CA ARG A 141 6.18 -8.05 20.46
C ARG A 141 6.77 -6.66 20.42
N VAL A 142 6.13 -5.68 21.06
CA VAL A 142 6.75 -4.36 21.25
C VAL A 142 8.00 -4.48 22.13
N LEU A 143 7.93 -5.23 23.25
CA LEU A 143 9.08 -5.43 24.14
C LEU A 143 10.23 -6.17 23.43
N ASP A 144 9.89 -7.15 22.59
CA ASP A 144 10.85 -7.94 21.79
C ASP A 144 11.57 -7.14 20.69
N LEU A 145 11.12 -5.92 20.36
CA LEU A 145 11.85 -5.05 19.43
C LEU A 145 13.25 -4.73 19.97
N GLN A 146 13.40 -4.63 21.30
CA GLN A 146 14.66 -4.38 22.02
C GLN A 146 15.50 -3.25 21.40
N ALA A 147 14.84 -2.21 20.91
CA ALA A 147 15.45 -1.06 20.25
C ALA A 147 15.83 0.02 21.28
N THR A 148 16.42 -0.39 22.40
CA THR A 148 16.78 0.49 23.53
C THR A 148 18.25 0.89 23.55
N GLN A 149 19.03 0.44 22.56
CA GLN A 149 20.45 0.75 22.43
C GLN A 149 20.68 1.94 21.48
N PRO A 150 21.75 2.74 21.69
CA PRO A 150 22.12 3.80 20.76
C PRO A 150 22.26 3.28 19.33
N GLY A 151 21.78 4.07 18.36
CA GLY A 151 21.82 3.71 16.94
C GLY A 151 20.57 2.97 16.44
N LYS A 152 19.67 2.56 17.34
CA LYS A 152 18.41 1.87 16.98
C LYS A 152 17.31 2.88 16.70
N ALA A 153 16.25 2.43 16.02
CA ALA A 153 14.99 3.15 15.95
C ALA A 153 13.81 2.18 15.93
N CYS A 154 12.66 2.60 16.44
CA CYS A 154 11.41 1.85 16.34
C CYS A 154 10.52 2.41 15.22
N PHE A 155 9.82 1.52 14.53
CA PHE A 155 8.75 1.88 13.60
C PHE A 155 7.50 1.05 13.90
N ALA A 156 6.40 1.71 14.23
CA ALA A 156 5.10 1.08 14.45
C ALA A 156 4.11 1.56 13.39
N TYR A 157 3.59 0.64 12.59
CA TYR A 157 2.53 0.91 11.62
C TYR A 157 1.27 0.16 12.02
N LEU A 158 0.25 0.89 12.45
CA LEU A 158 -0.96 0.35 13.04
C LEU A 158 -2.15 0.74 12.19
N VAL A 159 -2.87 -0.25 11.66
CA VAL A 159 -4.05 -0.07 10.83
C VAL A 159 -5.21 -0.89 11.38
N SER A 160 -6.33 -0.24 11.73
CA SER A 160 -7.48 -0.91 12.32
C SER A 160 -8.74 -0.03 12.30
N THR A 161 -9.86 -0.58 12.76
CA THR A 161 -11.03 0.21 13.13
C THR A 161 -10.88 0.80 14.55
N PRO A 162 -11.53 1.95 14.84
CA PRO A 162 -11.57 2.47 16.20
C PRO A 162 -12.37 1.56 17.13
N SER A 163 -11.93 1.43 18.38
CA SER A 163 -12.63 0.73 19.46
C SER A 163 -12.27 1.34 20.81
N ASP A 164 -13.25 1.72 21.63
CA ASP A 164 -13.08 2.16 23.03
C ASP A 164 -11.94 3.18 23.27
N GLY A 165 -11.85 4.21 22.43
CA GLY A 165 -10.80 5.24 22.53
C GLY A 165 -9.40 4.77 22.07
N GLY A 166 -9.32 3.63 21.39
CA GLY A 166 -8.12 3.05 20.82
C GLY A 166 -8.38 2.33 19.51
N LEU A 167 -7.52 1.39 19.17
CA LEU A 167 -7.62 0.55 17.97
C LEU A 167 -8.16 -0.83 18.32
N LYS A 168 -9.12 -1.33 17.55
CA LYS A 168 -9.61 -2.70 17.68
C LYS A 168 -8.49 -3.70 17.43
N LEU A 169 -8.46 -4.77 18.21
CA LEU A 169 -7.54 -5.91 18.10
C LEU A 169 -8.30 -7.23 17.85
N ALA A 170 -7.56 -8.29 17.52
CA ALA A 170 -8.13 -9.59 17.14
C ALA A 170 -8.90 -10.27 18.29
N ASP A 171 -8.53 -9.99 19.54
CA ASP A 171 -9.20 -10.49 20.75
C ASP A 171 -10.37 -9.59 21.20
N GLY A 172 -10.77 -8.62 20.37
CA GLY A 172 -11.86 -7.69 20.65
C GLY A 172 -11.52 -6.60 21.67
N LYS A 173 -10.27 -6.54 22.16
CA LYS A 173 -9.81 -5.47 23.04
C LYS A 173 -9.37 -4.25 22.24
N ALA A 174 -9.20 -3.13 22.94
CA ALA A 174 -8.68 -1.89 22.37
C ALA A 174 -7.20 -1.69 22.74
N LEU A 175 -6.36 -1.44 21.75
CA LEU A 175 -5.04 -0.85 21.94
C LEU A 175 -5.21 0.66 22.15
N THR A 176 -5.14 1.13 23.39
CA THR A 176 -5.28 2.56 23.71
C THR A 176 -3.94 3.31 23.59
N PRO A 177 -3.95 4.65 23.44
CA PRO A 177 -2.74 5.47 23.46
C PRO A 177 -1.87 5.25 24.71
N ASP A 178 -2.48 5.12 25.91
CA ASP A 178 -1.74 4.88 27.16
C ASP A 178 -1.03 3.52 27.18
N LEU A 179 -1.68 2.48 26.62
CA LEU A 179 -1.09 1.15 26.59
C LEU A 179 0.06 1.08 25.58
N LEU A 180 -0.15 1.65 24.38
CA LEU A 180 0.89 1.76 23.37
C LEU A 180 2.08 2.59 23.89
N ASP A 181 1.83 3.70 24.57
CA ASP A 181 2.88 4.54 25.17
C ASP A 181 3.79 3.73 26.09
N ARG A 182 3.21 3.00 27.04
CA ARG A 182 3.96 2.18 28.00
C ARG A 182 4.69 1.01 27.35
N ALA A 183 4.09 0.38 26.35
CA ALA A 183 4.74 -0.68 25.59
C ALA A 183 5.98 -0.14 24.85
N LEU A 184 5.85 0.98 24.15
CA LEU A 184 6.95 1.63 23.43
C LEU A 184 8.07 2.11 24.37
N ILE A 185 7.75 2.55 25.58
CA ILE A 185 8.79 2.85 26.60
C ILE A 185 9.60 1.61 26.93
N GLY A 186 8.95 0.45 27.10
CA GLY A 186 9.64 -0.79 27.42
C GLY A 186 10.48 -1.33 26.26
N GLY A 187 9.94 -1.28 25.04
CA GLY A 187 10.59 -1.87 23.85
C GLY A 187 11.57 -0.97 23.11
N CYS A 188 11.34 0.35 23.14
CA CYS A 188 12.09 1.34 22.37
C CYS A 188 12.83 2.37 23.25
N GLY A 189 12.41 2.53 24.52
CA GLY A 189 13.07 3.43 25.47
C GLY A 189 13.09 4.88 24.99
N THR A 190 14.29 5.46 24.91
CA THR A 190 14.51 6.85 24.47
C THR A 190 14.97 6.97 23.02
N GLU A 191 15.13 5.86 22.30
CA GLU A 191 15.56 5.87 20.90
C GLU A 191 14.45 6.43 19.98
N PRO A 192 14.80 6.97 18.79
CA PRO A 192 13.81 7.51 17.87
C PRO A 192 12.73 6.49 17.56
N THR A 193 11.46 6.89 17.71
CA THR A 193 10.31 6.00 17.50
C THR A 193 9.31 6.67 16.59
N VAL A 194 8.97 6.01 15.49
CA VAL A 194 7.94 6.47 14.55
C VAL A 194 6.68 5.64 14.73
N VAL A 195 5.53 6.29 14.85
CA VAL A 195 4.23 5.65 14.99
C VAL A 195 3.31 6.21 13.91
N VAL A 196 2.74 5.33 13.10
CA VAL A 196 1.76 5.69 12.08
C VAL A 196 0.47 4.96 12.41
N VAL A 197 -0.61 5.70 12.61
CA VAL A 197 -1.91 5.18 13.02
C VAL A 197 -2.95 5.46 11.94
N SER A 198 -3.36 4.41 11.25
CA SER A 198 -4.43 4.42 10.26
C SER A 198 -5.73 3.90 10.87
N ALA A 199 -6.54 4.85 11.34
CA ALA A 199 -7.90 4.62 11.81
C ALA A 199 -8.69 5.93 11.77
N CYS A 200 -10.01 5.84 11.79
CA CYS A 200 -10.85 6.99 12.14
C CYS A 200 -10.75 7.28 13.64
N ASP A 201 -10.97 8.54 14.05
CA ASP A 201 -10.77 9.01 15.43
C ASP A 201 -9.36 8.73 16.01
N ALA A 202 -8.33 8.73 15.15
CA ALA A 202 -6.96 8.37 15.55
C ALA A 202 -6.19 9.51 16.24
N GLY A 203 -6.72 10.73 16.29
CA GLY A 203 -5.97 11.91 16.76
C GLY A 203 -5.53 11.83 18.22
N ALA A 204 -6.18 11.00 19.06
CA ALA A 204 -5.73 10.75 20.42
C ALA A 204 -4.31 10.16 20.51
N PHE A 205 -3.87 9.43 19.47
CA PHE A 205 -2.49 8.93 19.39
C PHE A 205 -1.46 10.03 19.12
N ALA A 206 -1.87 11.16 18.53
CA ALA A 206 -1.03 12.34 18.32
C ALA A 206 -1.11 13.35 19.49
N ALA A 207 -1.63 12.93 20.65
CA ALA A 207 -1.75 13.72 21.87
C ALA A 207 -1.03 13.05 23.06
N PRO A 208 -0.84 13.74 24.20
CA PRO A 208 -0.33 13.09 25.42
C PRO A 208 -1.18 11.88 25.82
N PRO A 209 -0.57 10.79 26.33
CA PRO A 209 0.84 10.66 26.69
C PRO A 209 1.77 10.27 25.53
N MET A 210 1.22 10.02 24.33
CA MET A 210 2.00 9.52 23.21
C MET A 210 3.03 10.52 22.69
N THR A 211 2.74 11.82 22.79
CA THR A 211 3.63 12.90 22.32
C THR A 211 4.87 13.07 23.20
N ARG A 212 6.00 12.53 22.74
CA ARG A 212 7.29 12.52 23.45
C ARG A 212 8.45 13.09 22.63
N PRO A 213 9.53 13.59 23.25
CA PRO A 213 10.64 14.20 22.52
C PRO A 213 11.27 13.31 21.43
N ASN A 214 11.34 12.00 21.65
CA ASN A 214 11.92 11.01 20.73
C ASN A 214 10.90 10.40 19.74
N ARG A 215 9.68 10.95 19.63
CA ARG A 215 8.62 10.36 18.82
C ARG A 215 8.20 11.20 17.62
N LEU A 216 7.99 10.52 16.49
CA LEU A 216 7.27 11.04 15.34
C LEU A 216 5.96 10.27 15.24
N ILE A 217 4.82 10.97 15.19
CA ILE A 217 3.50 10.33 15.17
C ILE A 217 2.70 10.89 14.02
N LEU A 218 2.19 10.03 13.15
CA LEU A 218 1.30 10.39 12.05
C LEU A 218 -0.04 9.70 12.26
N THR A 219 -1.15 10.41 12.15
CA THR A 219 -2.50 9.85 12.28
C THR A 219 -3.34 10.12 11.04
N ALA A 220 -4.16 9.14 10.66
CA ALA A 220 -5.06 9.25 9.51
C ALA A 220 -6.14 10.31 9.68
N SER A 221 -6.53 10.62 10.91
CA SER A 221 -7.53 11.61 11.22
C SER A 221 -7.22 12.38 12.49
N ALA A 222 -7.86 13.54 12.63
CA ALA A 222 -7.97 14.24 13.89
C ALA A 222 -8.89 13.49 14.88
N ALA A 223 -8.79 13.85 16.17
CA ALA A 223 -9.69 13.35 17.20
C ALA A 223 -11.13 13.81 16.91
N GLY A 224 -12.09 12.89 17.06
CA GLY A 224 -13.50 13.06 16.70
C GLY A 224 -13.79 13.07 15.20
N ALA A 225 -12.77 13.03 14.33
CA ALA A 225 -12.96 13.08 12.88
C ALA A 225 -13.18 11.68 12.31
N ASN A 226 -14.33 11.50 11.66
CA ASN A 226 -14.73 10.31 10.93
C ASN A 226 -15.13 10.71 9.51
N GLY A 227 -14.66 10.00 8.49
CA GLY A 227 -15.00 10.36 7.12
C GLY A 227 -14.29 9.50 6.06
N PHE A 228 -14.53 9.84 4.80
CA PHE A 228 -14.00 9.14 3.63
C PHE A 228 -12.46 8.99 3.65
N GLY A 229 -11.75 9.99 4.20
CA GLY A 229 -10.29 9.99 4.28
C GLY A 229 -9.67 8.90 5.17
N CYS A 230 -10.42 8.33 6.12
CA CYS A 230 -9.96 7.24 7.00
C CYS A 230 -10.74 5.93 6.78
N GLY A 231 -11.75 5.94 5.89
CA GLY A 231 -12.57 4.78 5.59
C GLY A 231 -11.89 3.80 4.62
N PRO A 232 -12.36 2.54 4.56
CA PRO A 232 -11.88 1.57 3.59
C PRO A 232 -12.26 2.03 2.17
N ASN A 233 -11.27 2.09 1.29
CA ASN A 233 -11.45 2.14 -0.15
C ASN A 233 -11.47 0.71 -0.70
N VAL A 234 -11.50 0.53 -2.01
CA VAL A 234 -11.05 -0.73 -2.59
C VAL A 234 -9.58 -0.92 -2.12
N GLY A 235 -9.14 -2.14 -1.77
CA GLY A 235 -7.77 -2.54 -1.40
C GLY A 235 -7.11 -1.94 -0.14
N PHE A 236 -7.14 -0.63 0.09
CA PHE A 236 -6.54 0.05 1.25
C PHE A 236 -7.55 1.01 1.93
N THR A 237 -7.20 1.63 3.05
CA THR A 237 -7.88 2.88 3.45
C THR A 237 -7.36 4.04 2.60
N THR A 238 -8.14 5.14 2.48
CA THR A 238 -7.69 6.33 1.73
C THR A 238 -6.38 6.89 2.28
N PHE A 239 -6.21 6.91 3.60
CA PHE A 239 -4.96 7.35 4.22
C PHE A 239 -3.79 6.42 3.89
N ASP A 240 -3.97 5.10 4.01
CA ASP A 240 -2.90 4.12 3.76
C ASP A 240 -2.44 4.17 2.31
N GLU A 241 -3.36 4.29 1.36
CA GLU A 241 -3.03 4.42 -0.05
C GLU A 241 -2.20 5.69 -0.32
N CYS A 242 -2.62 6.82 0.27
CA CYS A 242 -1.87 8.07 0.17
C CYS A 242 -0.53 8.03 0.88
N PHE A 243 -0.42 7.34 2.02
CA PHE A 243 0.79 7.21 2.82
C PHE A 243 1.81 6.31 2.13
N LEU A 244 1.41 5.12 1.69
CA LEU A 244 2.25 4.18 0.95
C LEU A 244 2.73 4.79 -0.39
N GLY A 245 1.84 5.50 -1.10
CA GLY A 245 2.20 6.23 -2.32
C GLY A 245 3.12 7.44 -2.09
N ALA A 246 3.20 7.96 -0.87
CA ALA A 246 4.06 9.09 -0.52
C ALA A 246 5.50 8.69 -0.21
N LEU A 247 5.80 7.39 0.01
CA LEU A 247 7.11 6.96 0.50
C LEU A 247 8.21 7.09 -0.56
N ASP A 248 7.89 6.84 -1.83
CA ASP A 248 8.88 6.87 -2.91
C ASP A 248 9.53 8.26 -3.07
N GLY A 249 10.86 8.25 -3.16
CA GLY A 249 11.69 9.45 -3.27
C GLY A 249 11.63 10.40 -2.06
N THR A 250 11.09 9.99 -0.91
CA THR A 250 11.16 10.77 0.34
C THR A 250 12.34 10.36 1.21
N ARG A 251 12.92 11.34 1.91
CA ARG A 251 14.03 11.12 2.85
C ARG A 251 13.71 11.47 4.29
N SER A 252 12.66 12.27 4.51
CA SER A 252 12.24 12.72 5.84
C SER A 252 10.77 12.41 6.08
N TRP A 253 10.43 12.13 7.34
CA TRP A 253 9.06 11.87 7.77
C TRP A 253 8.13 13.08 7.60
N THR A 254 8.67 14.30 7.65
CA THR A 254 7.89 15.51 7.35
C THR A 254 7.43 15.54 5.89
N ASP A 255 8.32 15.21 4.94
CA ASP A 255 7.96 15.16 3.51
C ASP A 255 6.94 14.04 3.24
N VAL A 256 7.14 12.85 3.85
CA VAL A 256 6.16 11.75 3.80
C VAL A 256 4.77 12.24 4.25
N PHE A 257 4.70 12.91 5.40
CA PHE A 257 3.43 13.37 5.95
C PHE A 257 2.79 14.47 5.09
N ASP A 258 3.57 15.44 4.62
CA ASP A 258 3.05 16.54 3.80
C ASP A 258 2.46 16.03 2.48
N ARG A 259 3.14 15.09 1.82
CA ARG A 259 2.63 14.40 0.61
C ARG A 259 1.36 13.60 0.91
N THR A 260 1.36 12.83 2.00
CA THR A 260 0.21 12.04 2.45
C THR A 260 -1.01 12.93 2.68
N ARG A 261 -0.86 13.99 3.48
CA ARG A 261 -1.92 14.95 3.78
C ARG A 261 -2.45 15.62 2.52
N ALA A 262 -1.57 16.05 1.62
CA ALA A 262 -1.97 16.67 0.34
C ALA A 262 -2.77 15.69 -0.54
N CYS A 263 -2.40 14.41 -0.56
CA CYS A 263 -3.14 13.37 -1.26
C CYS A 263 -4.54 13.16 -0.66
N VAL A 264 -4.64 12.99 0.66
CA VAL A 264 -5.92 12.81 1.35
C VAL A 264 -6.85 14.00 1.11
N THR A 265 -6.36 15.23 1.34
CA THR A 265 -7.14 16.46 1.09
C THR A 265 -7.61 16.57 -0.35
N ARG A 266 -6.80 16.15 -1.33
CA ARG A 266 -7.21 16.15 -2.74
C ARG A 266 -8.36 15.18 -2.97
N ARG A 267 -8.26 13.96 -2.45
CA ARG A 267 -9.30 12.92 -2.59
C ARG A 267 -10.60 13.34 -1.94
N GLU A 268 -10.55 13.89 -0.72
CA GLU A 268 -11.70 14.45 -0.03
C GLU A 268 -12.43 15.51 -0.86
N ARG A 269 -11.68 16.42 -1.50
CA ARG A 269 -12.24 17.44 -2.40
C ARG A 269 -12.90 16.83 -3.64
N LEU A 270 -12.29 15.80 -4.23
CA LEU A 270 -12.84 15.14 -5.42
C LEU A 270 -14.18 14.47 -5.16
N VAL A 271 -14.38 13.92 -3.96
CA VAL A 271 -15.64 13.26 -3.57
C VAL A 271 -16.60 14.16 -2.78
N GLY A 272 -16.25 15.44 -2.59
CA GLY A 272 -17.08 16.42 -1.86
C GLY A 272 -17.29 16.08 -0.38
N GLN A 273 -16.33 15.41 0.26
CA GLN A 273 -16.44 14.95 1.65
C GLN A 273 -15.76 15.90 2.64
N ALA A 274 -16.21 15.85 3.89
CA ALA A 274 -15.59 16.59 4.99
C ALA A 274 -14.16 16.09 5.24
N THR A 275 -13.28 17.01 5.65
CA THR A 275 -11.88 16.65 5.90
C THR A 275 -11.73 15.87 7.19
N VAL A 276 -10.98 14.77 7.14
CA VAL A 276 -10.56 14.02 8.33
C VAL A 276 -9.33 14.64 8.98
N ALA A 277 -8.67 15.58 8.30
CA ALA A 277 -7.50 16.33 8.75
C ALA A 277 -6.41 15.43 9.38
N PRO A 278 -5.67 14.64 8.58
CA PRO A 278 -4.53 13.88 9.08
C PRO A 278 -3.61 14.76 9.92
N GLN A 279 -3.09 14.23 11.03
CA GLN A 279 -2.26 14.99 11.98
C GLN A 279 -0.85 14.42 12.04
N SER A 280 0.10 15.29 12.38
CA SER A 280 1.45 14.88 12.74
C SER A 280 1.90 15.54 14.05
N PHE A 281 2.66 14.78 14.82
CA PHE A 281 3.47 15.26 15.93
C PHE A 281 4.93 14.90 15.65
N ILE A 282 5.81 15.88 15.76
CA ILE A 282 7.25 15.71 15.54
C ILE A 282 7.97 16.13 16.82
N GLY A 283 8.45 15.15 17.58
CA GLY A 283 9.26 15.38 18.76
C GLY A 283 10.63 15.97 18.39
N PRO A 284 11.15 16.95 19.15
CA PRO A 284 12.37 17.66 18.81
C PRO A 284 13.62 16.76 18.70
N ALA A 285 13.68 15.66 19.46
CA ALA A 285 14.83 14.74 19.40
C ALA A 285 14.78 13.81 18.18
N ALA A 286 13.62 13.67 17.53
CA ALA A 286 13.44 12.79 16.35
C ALA A 286 13.25 13.56 15.03
N ALA A 287 13.26 14.89 15.03
CA ALA A 287 12.95 15.72 13.86
C ALA A 287 13.87 15.47 12.64
N GLY A 288 15.12 15.04 12.87
CA GLY A 288 16.09 14.74 11.81
C GLY A 288 16.13 13.27 11.36
N LEU A 289 15.23 12.43 11.86
CA LEU A 289 15.26 10.99 11.58
C LEU A 289 15.00 10.69 10.09
N ALA A 290 15.93 9.97 9.46
CA ALA A 290 15.80 9.51 8.08
C ALA A 290 14.80 8.35 7.96
N THR A 291 14.12 8.24 6.82
CA THR A 291 13.20 7.14 6.53
C THR A 291 13.96 5.82 6.28
N PRO A 292 13.34 4.64 6.52
CA PRO A 292 13.97 3.34 6.22
C PRO A 292 14.41 3.20 4.75
N TRP A 293 13.67 3.82 3.84
CA TRP A 293 13.90 3.78 2.38
C TRP A 293 14.74 4.97 1.87
N ALA A 294 15.35 5.79 2.72
CA ALA A 294 16.07 7.00 2.30
C ALA A 294 17.26 6.73 1.35
N ASP A 295 17.94 5.60 1.58
CA ASP A 295 19.12 5.14 0.84
C ASP A 295 18.81 3.96 -0.10
N ALA A 296 17.56 3.48 -0.15
CA ALA A 296 17.13 2.53 -1.15
C ALA A 296 17.46 3.14 -2.51
N ALA A 297 18.37 2.49 -3.25
CA ALA A 297 19.01 3.07 -4.42
C ALA A 297 17.95 3.73 -5.30
N ARG A 298 18.25 4.95 -5.80
CA ARG A 298 17.51 5.59 -6.89
C ARG A 298 17.25 4.53 -7.95
N HIS A 299 16.10 3.90 -7.89
CA HIS A 299 15.47 3.51 -9.10
C HIS A 299 15.18 4.86 -9.75
N PRO A 300 15.65 5.13 -10.99
CA PRO A 300 14.99 6.17 -11.76
C PRO A 300 13.48 5.92 -11.62
N PRO A 301 12.61 6.95 -11.55
CA PRO A 301 11.17 6.71 -11.62
C PRO A 301 10.99 5.75 -12.79
N ARG A 302 10.62 4.51 -12.48
CA ARG A 302 10.54 3.44 -13.47
C ARG A 302 9.32 3.78 -14.31
N MET A 303 9.49 4.67 -15.29
CA MET A 303 8.56 4.85 -16.40
C MET A 303 8.50 3.56 -17.23
N ASP A 304 9.49 2.68 -17.08
CA ASP A 304 9.39 1.26 -17.35
C ASP A 304 8.55 0.59 -16.26
N VAL A 305 7.24 0.70 -16.45
CA VAL A 305 6.27 -0.07 -15.68
C VAL A 305 6.50 -1.56 -15.94
N ARG A 306 7.37 -2.18 -15.13
CA ARG A 306 7.51 -3.63 -15.10
C ARG A 306 6.38 -4.19 -14.26
N PHE A 307 5.23 -4.36 -14.92
CA PHE A 307 4.09 -5.11 -14.40
C PHE A 307 4.53 -6.54 -14.10
N LEU A 308 4.72 -6.87 -12.82
CA LEU A 308 4.68 -8.26 -12.39
C LEU A 308 3.26 -8.74 -12.66
N GLN A 309 3.10 -9.75 -13.53
CA GLN A 309 1.78 -10.27 -13.87
C GLN A 309 1.09 -10.76 -12.58
N GLY A 310 -0.07 -10.18 -12.27
CA GLY A 310 -0.87 -10.56 -11.11
C GLY A 310 -1.46 -11.96 -11.29
N ILE A 311 -1.80 -12.60 -10.18
CA ILE A 311 -2.40 -13.93 -10.16
C ILE A 311 -3.86 -13.80 -10.62
N GLY A 312 -4.20 -14.32 -11.81
CA GLY A 312 -5.58 -14.42 -12.28
C GLY A 312 -5.79 -13.97 -13.73
N ARG A 313 -6.86 -14.47 -14.35
CA ARG A 313 -7.31 -14.06 -15.68
C ARG A 313 -8.38 -13.00 -15.55
N PHE A 314 -8.38 -12.03 -16.46
CA PHE A 314 -9.44 -11.04 -16.52
C PHE A 314 -10.77 -11.73 -16.88
N THR A 315 -11.81 -11.38 -16.13
CA THR A 315 -13.21 -11.63 -16.45
C THR A 315 -14.02 -10.35 -16.20
N PRO A 316 -15.15 -10.12 -16.88
CA PRO A 316 -15.91 -8.88 -16.72
C PRO A 316 -16.39 -8.60 -15.28
N ASP A 317 -16.69 -9.65 -14.52
CA ASP A 317 -17.06 -9.60 -13.11
C ASP A 317 -15.89 -9.29 -12.18
N ALA A 318 -14.65 -9.38 -12.66
CA ALA A 318 -13.46 -8.99 -11.91
C ALA A 318 -13.32 -7.45 -11.76
N LEU A 319 -14.10 -6.64 -12.50
CA LEU A 319 -14.06 -5.18 -12.34
C LEU A 319 -14.38 -4.81 -10.88
N PRO A 320 -13.55 -3.98 -10.22
CA PRO A 320 -13.63 -3.70 -8.78
C PRO A 320 -14.70 -2.64 -8.47
N TYR A 321 -15.91 -2.84 -8.98
CA TYR A 321 -17.04 -1.93 -8.88
C TYR A 321 -18.23 -2.58 -8.19
N PHE A 322 -19.08 -1.76 -7.58
CA PHE A 322 -20.40 -2.20 -7.16
C PHE A 322 -21.28 -2.51 -8.38
N PRO A 323 -22.33 -3.34 -8.24
CA PRO A 323 -23.05 -3.93 -9.38
C PRO A 323 -23.57 -2.95 -10.44
N THR A 324 -23.99 -1.75 -10.06
CA THR A 324 -24.50 -0.76 -11.03
C THR A 324 -23.39 -0.15 -11.88
N LEU A 325 -22.19 0.07 -11.33
CA LEU A 325 -21.02 0.49 -12.11
C LEU A 325 -20.44 -0.66 -12.95
N GLN A 326 -20.55 -1.91 -12.50
CA GLN A 326 -20.25 -3.07 -13.34
C GLN A 326 -21.19 -3.12 -14.55
N ALA A 327 -22.50 -2.94 -14.34
CA ALA A 327 -23.49 -2.92 -15.42
C ALA A 327 -23.23 -1.78 -16.42
N ARG A 328 -22.88 -0.58 -15.94
CA ARG A 328 -22.49 0.55 -16.79
C ARG A 328 -21.30 0.22 -17.69
N ASN A 329 -20.33 -0.52 -17.18
CA ASN A 329 -19.08 -0.84 -17.87
C ASN A 329 -19.08 -2.24 -18.53
N ALA A 330 -20.21 -2.94 -18.56
CA ALA A 330 -20.31 -4.32 -19.03
C ALA A 330 -19.89 -4.47 -20.50
N SER A 331 -20.25 -3.51 -21.37
CA SER A 331 -19.83 -3.52 -22.78
C SER A 331 -18.32 -3.41 -22.90
N ALA A 332 -17.71 -2.40 -22.28
CA ALA A 332 -16.26 -2.19 -22.33
C ALA A 332 -15.47 -3.40 -21.78
N ALA A 333 -15.96 -4.01 -20.71
CA ALA A 333 -15.37 -5.22 -20.14
C ALA A 333 -15.46 -6.43 -21.09
N THR A 334 -16.61 -6.60 -21.74
CA THR A 334 -16.85 -7.68 -22.71
C THR A 334 -16.01 -7.48 -23.97
N ASP A 335 -15.95 -6.25 -24.48
CA ASP A 335 -15.13 -5.89 -25.64
C ASP A 335 -13.65 -6.18 -25.36
N TYR A 336 -13.17 -5.77 -24.18
CA TYR A 336 -11.80 -6.08 -23.75
C TYR A 336 -11.56 -7.59 -23.66
N LEU A 337 -12.50 -8.38 -23.11
CA LEU A 337 -12.35 -9.84 -23.02
C LEU A 337 -12.11 -10.47 -24.41
N HIS A 338 -12.84 -10.02 -25.43
CA HIS A 338 -12.79 -10.57 -26.79
C HIS A 338 -11.73 -9.94 -27.70
N ALA A 339 -11.15 -8.80 -27.34
CA ALA A 339 -10.13 -8.14 -28.14
C ALA A 339 -8.85 -9.02 -28.33
N PRO A 340 -8.17 -8.93 -29.48
CA PRO A 340 -6.89 -9.61 -29.69
C PRO A 340 -5.78 -9.01 -28.82
N SER A 341 -4.74 -9.81 -28.54
CA SER A 341 -3.53 -9.34 -27.86
C SER A 341 -2.47 -8.84 -28.88
N PRO A 342 -1.58 -7.91 -28.51
CA PRO A 342 -1.49 -7.29 -27.19
C PRO A 342 -2.64 -6.30 -26.92
N LYS A 343 -3.14 -6.29 -25.68
CA LYS A 343 -4.20 -5.37 -25.22
C LYS A 343 -3.99 -4.97 -23.77
N ALA A 344 -4.59 -3.88 -23.35
CA ALA A 344 -4.53 -3.43 -21.97
C ALA A 344 -5.82 -2.70 -21.57
N LEU A 345 -6.18 -2.79 -20.29
CA LEU A 345 -7.34 -2.11 -19.70
C LEU A 345 -6.88 -1.27 -18.50
N ALA A 346 -7.26 0.00 -18.54
CA ALA A 346 -7.06 0.97 -17.47
C ALA A 346 -8.40 1.43 -16.90
N LEU A 347 -8.43 1.76 -15.61
CA LEU A 347 -9.65 2.24 -14.96
C LEU A 347 -9.38 3.27 -13.87
N THR A 348 -10.43 3.98 -13.47
CA THR A 348 -10.48 4.75 -12.22
C THR A 348 -11.51 4.11 -11.28
N PHE A 349 -11.34 4.30 -9.98
CA PHE A 349 -12.36 3.87 -9.01
C PHE A 349 -13.66 4.68 -9.11
N ALA A 350 -13.62 5.85 -9.75
CA ALA A 350 -14.79 6.67 -10.08
C ALA A 350 -15.66 6.10 -11.22
N GLY A 351 -15.23 5.00 -11.86
CA GLY A 351 -16.03 4.26 -12.83
C GLY A 351 -15.68 4.52 -14.29
N THR A 352 -14.55 5.16 -14.59
CA THR A 352 -13.99 5.25 -15.94
C THR A 352 -13.31 3.93 -16.28
N VAL A 353 -13.66 3.30 -17.39
CA VAL A 353 -12.99 2.10 -17.92
C VAL A 353 -12.60 2.37 -19.37
N VAL A 354 -11.30 2.26 -19.63
CA VAL A 354 -10.72 2.42 -20.96
C VAL A 354 -9.90 1.19 -21.29
N TRP A 355 -10.01 0.71 -22.52
CA TRP A 355 -9.15 -0.35 -23.00
C TRP A 355 -8.57 0.01 -24.37
N VAL A 356 -7.40 -0.57 -24.66
CA VAL A 356 -6.69 -0.39 -25.92
C VAL A 356 -6.21 -1.77 -26.38
N GLY A 357 -6.51 -2.11 -27.63
CA GLY A 357 -5.99 -3.30 -28.30
C GLY A 357 -5.05 -2.91 -29.43
N ALA A 358 -4.08 -3.77 -29.71
CA ALA A 358 -3.20 -3.58 -30.86
C ALA A 358 -3.99 -3.69 -32.16
N SER A 359 -3.69 -2.78 -33.08
CA SER A 359 -4.31 -2.73 -34.39
C SER A 359 -3.27 -2.75 -35.53
N ARG A 360 -2.06 -2.25 -35.29
CA ARG A 360 -1.01 -2.02 -36.30
C ARG A 360 0.41 -2.21 -35.78
N GLY A 361 0.67 -3.25 -35.00
CA GLY A 361 2.03 -3.61 -34.54
C GLY A 361 2.51 -2.86 -33.30
N GLU A 362 1.59 -2.34 -32.48
CA GLU A 362 1.84 -1.89 -31.12
C GLU A 362 2.53 -2.97 -30.30
N THR A 363 3.50 -2.58 -29.47
CA THR A 363 4.06 -3.46 -28.45
C THR A 363 3.09 -3.59 -27.26
N PRO A 364 3.24 -4.64 -26.41
CA PRO A 364 2.52 -4.71 -25.14
C PRO A 364 2.67 -3.47 -24.24
N ASP A 365 3.81 -2.77 -24.35
CA ASP A 365 4.07 -1.56 -23.58
C ASP A 365 3.40 -0.33 -24.17
N ASP A 366 3.31 -0.24 -25.51
CA ASP A 366 2.52 0.79 -26.19
C ASP A 366 1.05 0.73 -25.76
N VAL A 367 0.41 -0.44 -25.85
CA VAL A 367 -1.03 -0.56 -25.55
C VAL A 367 -1.34 -0.22 -24.09
N ALA A 368 -0.45 -0.58 -23.17
CA ALA A 368 -0.61 -0.28 -21.75
C ALA A 368 -0.43 1.20 -21.43
N ARG A 369 0.61 1.84 -21.99
CA ARG A 369 0.85 3.27 -21.83
C ARG A 369 -0.29 4.08 -22.43
N ILE A 370 -0.76 3.73 -23.62
CA ILE A 370 -1.86 4.43 -24.30
C ILE A 370 -3.17 4.24 -23.53
N ALA A 371 -3.45 3.05 -22.99
CA ALA A 371 -4.63 2.82 -22.15
C ALA A 371 -4.67 3.73 -20.92
N LEU A 372 -3.53 3.87 -20.23
CA LEU A 372 -3.39 4.79 -19.09
C LEU A 372 -3.58 6.25 -19.51
N GLN A 373 -2.88 6.70 -20.56
CA GLN A 373 -3.00 8.07 -21.05
C GLN A 373 -4.43 8.43 -21.47
N ARG A 374 -5.14 7.51 -22.13
CA ARG A 374 -6.53 7.72 -22.54
C ARG A 374 -7.48 7.71 -21.35
N CYS A 375 -7.27 6.84 -20.37
CA CYS A 375 -8.01 6.86 -19.12
C CYS A 375 -7.82 8.19 -18.37
N GLU A 376 -6.60 8.69 -18.28
CA GLU A 376 -6.30 9.99 -17.65
C GLU A 376 -6.84 11.17 -18.46
N TYR A 377 -6.94 11.01 -19.79
CA TYR A 377 -7.59 11.98 -20.66
C TYR A 377 -9.09 12.07 -20.36
N GLU A 378 -9.78 10.93 -20.31
CA GLU A 378 -11.23 10.82 -20.10
C GLU A 378 -11.66 11.11 -18.65
N SER A 379 -10.84 10.74 -17.66
CA SER A 379 -11.16 10.93 -16.24
C SER A 379 -10.65 12.24 -15.63
N GLY A 380 -9.64 12.87 -16.27
CA GLY A 380 -8.97 14.04 -15.72
C GLY A 380 -8.06 13.77 -14.51
N GLY A 381 -7.86 12.50 -14.12
CA GLY A 381 -7.09 12.09 -12.96
C GLY A 381 -6.21 10.88 -13.21
N ALA A 382 -5.48 10.42 -12.19
CA ALA A 382 -4.64 9.23 -12.27
C ALA A 382 -5.47 7.97 -12.55
N CYS A 383 -4.89 7.02 -13.28
CA CYS A 383 -5.54 5.77 -13.64
C CYS A 383 -4.73 4.57 -13.21
N VAL A 384 -5.43 3.46 -13.10
CA VAL A 384 -4.90 2.17 -12.67
C VAL A 384 -4.84 1.25 -13.88
N LEU A 385 -3.71 0.58 -14.15
CA LEU A 385 -3.68 -0.47 -15.17
C LEU A 385 -4.17 -1.76 -14.55
N PHE A 386 -5.38 -2.17 -14.91
CA PHE A 386 -6.08 -3.29 -14.29
C PHE A 386 -5.81 -4.63 -14.98
N ALA A 387 -5.68 -4.64 -16.30
CA ALA A 387 -5.33 -5.86 -17.04
C ALA A 387 -4.39 -5.61 -18.23
N ARG A 388 -3.59 -6.64 -18.58
CA ARG A 388 -2.82 -6.77 -19.82
C ARG A 388 -3.11 -8.12 -20.43
N ASN A 389 -3.40 -8.13 -21.72
CA ASN A 389 -3.77 -9.32 -22.47
C ASN A 389 -4.95 -10.03 -21.77
N SER A 390 -4.77 -11.29 -21.37
CA SER A 390 -5.79 -12.03 -20.63
C SER A 390 -5.57 -12.00 -19.12
N ASN A 391 -4.54 -11.33 -18.63
CA ASN A 391 -4.08 -11.42 -17.24
C ASN A 391 -4.32 -10.09 -16.52
N LEU A 392 -4.61 -10.16 -15.22
CA LEU A 392 -4.67 -8.98 -14.37
C LEU A 392 -3.24 -8.44 -14.15
N THR A 393 -3.06 -7.12 -14.19
CA THR A 393 -1.71 -6.51 -14.21
C THR A 393 -1.12 -6.19 -12.86
N ALA A 394 -1.94 -6.09 -11.83
CA ALA A 394 -1.47 -6.12 -10.45
C ALA A 394 -2.65 -6.38 -9.51
N ALA A 395 -2.41 -7.28 -8.56
CA ALA A 395 -2.73 -7.00 -7.18
C ALA A 395 -1.44 -6.40 -6.61
N SER A 396 -1.48 -5.22 -5.98
CA SER A 396 -0.52 -4.95 -4.91
C SER A 396 -0.78 -5.94 -3.77
N ALA A 397 0.01 -5.92 -2.70
CA ALA A 397 -0.34 -6.70 -1.51
C ALA A 397 -1.75 -6.38 -0.97
N SER A 398 -2.42 -5.35 -1.53
CA SER A 398 -3.80 -4.98 -1.31
C SER A 398 -4.90 -5.54 -2.19
N GLY A 399 -4.57 -6.37 -3.18
CA GLY A 399 -5.58 -6.85 -4.12
C GLY A 399 -6.09 -5.76 -5.09
N GLN A 400 -5.52 -4.54 -5.06
CA GLN A 400 -5.73 -3.52 -6.08
C GLN A 400 -4.47 -3.22 -6.87
N PRO A 401 -4.59 -2.86 -8.15
CA PRO A 401 -3.46 -2.31 -8.88
C PRO A 401 -3.20 -0.87 -8.39
N PRO A 402 -1.94 -0.49 -8.12
CA PRO A 402 -1.61 0.86 -7.64
C PRO A 402 -2.03 1.92 -8.68
N GLU A 403 -2.48 3.10 -8.24
CA GLU A 403 -2.67 4.25 -9.13
C GLU A 403 -1.33 4.58 -9.80
N HIS A 404 -1.30 4.58 -11.13
CA HIS A 404 -0.09 4.99 -11.83
C HIS A 404 0.12 6.49 -11.67
N PRO A 405 1.38 6.94 -11.47
CA PRO A 405 1.71 8.35 -11.63
C PRO A 405 1.16 8.85 -12.97
N PRO A 406 0.51 10.02 -13.02
CA PRO A 406 -0.07 10.53 -14.27
C PRO A 406 0.94 10.52 -15.41
N LEU A 407 0.65 9.78 -16.47
CA LEU A 407 1.49 9.65 -17.67
C LEU A 407 1.17 10.72 -18.72
N LEU A 408 -0.01 11.33 -18.65
CA LEU A 408 -0.48 12.34 -19.58
C LEU A 408 0.09 13.72 -19.22
N VAL A 409 1.08 14.15 -19.99
CA VAL A 409 1.69 15.47 -19.81
C VAL A 409 0.81 16.54 -20.46
N ARG A 410 0.18 17.37 -19.62
CA ARG A 410 -0.77 18.42 -20.04
C ARG A 410 -0.16 19.83 -20.10
N ALA A 411 1.05 20.02 -19.58
CA ALA A 411 1.72 21.32 -19.54
C ALA A 411 3.23 21.16 -19.68
N GLY A 412 3.91 22.24 -20.04
CA GLY A 412 5.35 22.27 -20.28
C GLY A 412 5.70 22.29 -21.76
N ARG A 413 6.87 21.75 -22.09
CA ARG A 413 7.38 21.70 -23.48
C ARG A 413 7.21 20.31 -24.08
N VAL A 414 6.96 20.27 -25.38
CA VAL A 414 6.92 19.02 -26.13
C VAL A 414 8.31 18.40 -26.19
N THR A 415 8.40 17.11 -25.89
CA THR A 415 9.56 16.25 -26.14
C THR A 415 9.10 15.00 -26.89
N ALA A 416 10.01 14.22 -27.48
CA ALA A 416 9.63 13.01 -28.19
C ALA A 416 8.97 11.97 -27.25
N GLU A 417 9.32 12.01 -25.96
CA GLU A 417 8.90 11.09 -24.91
C GLU A 417 7.53 11.47 -24.33
N THR A 418 7.23 12.77 -24.23
CA THR A 418 6.03 13.28 -23.54
C THR A 418 4.77 13.31 -24.40
N VAL A 419 4.87 13.14 -25.72
CA VAL A 419 3.70 13.16 -26.61
C VAL A 419 2.81 11.93 -26.33
N PRO A 420 1.53 12.12 -25.96
CA PRO A 420 0.63 11.04 -25.60
C PRO A 420 -0.04 10.40 -26.81
N PHE A 421 -0.74 9.29 -26.59
CA PHE A 421 -1.61 8.59 -27.57
C PHE A 421 -0.91 7.98 -28.79
N ILE A 422 0.39 8.23 -28.96
CA ILE A 422 1.20 7.68 -30.05
C ILE A 422 1.98 6.46 -29.61
N ARG A 423 2.37 5.63 -30.58
CA ARG A 423 3.26 4.47 -30.41
C ARG A 423 4.72 4.89 -30.46
N ASP A 424 5.62 4.08 -29.93
CA ASP A 424 7.05 4.38 -29.97
C ASP A 424 7.60 4.55 -31.39
N ALA A 425 7.07 3.80 -32.36
CA ALA A 425 7.44 3.94 -33.77
C ALA A 425 7.12 5.32 -34.37
N GLN A 426 6.05 5.98 -33.90
CA GLN A 426 5.60 7.30 -34.34
C GLN A 426 6.41 8.44 -33.69
N ARG A 427 7.19 8.17 -32.63
CA ARG A 427 8.00 9.22 -31.98
C ARG A 427 9.04 9.86 -32.90
N ARG A 428 9.45 9.15 -33.97
CA ARG A 428 10.32 9.72 -35.02
C ARG A 428 9.67 10.90 -35.74
N GLU A 429 8.35 10.90 -35.88
CA GLU A 429 7.60 12.01 -36.48
C GLU A 429 7.56 13.24 -35.55
N ILE A 430 7.67 13.04 -34.23
CA ILE A 430 7.79 14.13 -33.26
C ILE A 430 9.14 14.83 -33.36
N ALA A 431 10.22 14.09 -33.63
CA ALA A 431 11.52 14.71 -33.88
C ALA A 431 11.48 15.66 -35.10
N ALA A 432 10.76 15.27 -36.16
CA ALA A 432 10.55 16.13 -37.33
C ALA A 432 9.71 17.37 -37.00
N TYR A 433 8.66 17.23 -36.18
CA TYR A 433 7.89 18.37 -35.67
C TYR A 433 8.76 19.34 -34.86
N LEU A 434 9.58 18.82 -33.94
CA LEU A 434 10.45 19.65 -33.10
C LEU A 434 11.49 20.40 -33.93
N ALA A 435 12.00 19.79 -35.01
CA ALA A 435 12.95 20.42 -35.93
C ALA A 435 12.31 21.41 -36.93
N ALA A 436 10.98 21.41 -37.10
CA ALA A 436 10.32 22.25 -38.10
C ALA A 436 10.44 23.76 -37.76
N PRO A 437 10.83 24.61 -38.73
CA PRO A 437 10.96 26.05 -38.54
C PRO A 437 9.60 26.78 -38.68
N GLY A 438 9.47 27.93 -38.04
CA GLY A 438 8.30 28.81 -38.15
C GLY A 438 7.11 28.40 -37.27
N PRO A 439 5.95 29.07 -37.42
CA PRO A 439 4.74 28.72 -36.69
C PRO A 439 4.33 27.28 -36.97
N LYS A 440 4.08 26.52 -35.91
CA LYS A 440 3.69 25.12 -35.97
C LYS A 440 2.77 24.76 -34.82
N ALA A 441 1.98 23.71 -35.00
CA ALA A 441 1.12 23.13 -34.00
C ALA A 441 1.01 21.62 -34.23
N LEU A 442 0.71 20.90 -33.16
CA LEU A 442 0.54 19.46 -33.13
C LEU A 442 -0.84 19.13 -32.60
N ALA A 443 -1.57 18.28 -33.33
CA ALA A 443 -2.85 17.74 -32.91
C ALA A 443 -2.81 16.21 -32.92
N LEU A 444 -3.54 15.60 -31.99
CA LEU A 444 -3.57 14.16 -31.75
C LEU A 444 -5.00 13.72 -31.53
N SER A 445 -5.33 12.51 -31.95
CA SER A 445 -6.55 11.84 -31.54
C SER A 445 -6.30 11.02 -30.27
N PRO A 446 -7.10 11.19 -29.21
CA PRO A 446 -7.04 10.33 -28.03
C PRO A 446 -7.48 8.89 -28.28
N THR A 447 -8.36 8.66 -29.26
CA THR A 447 -9.00 7.35 -29.47
C THR A 447 -8.57 6.63 -30.75
N ALA A 448 -7.99 7.35 -31.72
CA ALA A 448 -7.49 6.82 -32.96
C ALA A 448 -6.00 7.09 -33.14
N GLU A 449 -5.32 6.26 -33.93
CA GLU A 449 -3.93 6.47 -34.31
C GLU A 449 -3.84 7.56 -35.39
N ALA A 450 -4.11 8.81 -35.01
CA ALA A 450 -4.11 9.96 -35.91
C ALA A 450 -3.36 11.14 -35.29
N MET A 451 -2.49 11.75 -36.11
CA MET A 451 -1.69 12.90 -35.71
C MET A 451 -1.59 13.90 -36.86
N GLY A 452 -1.72 15.18 -36.57
CA GLY A 452 -1.58 16.24 -37.55
C GLY A 452 -0.61 17.30 -37.10
N THR A 453 0.21 17.79 -38.03
CA THR A 453 1.02 18.99 -37.85
C THR A 453 0.61 20.05 -38.86
N GLY A 454 0.74 21.31 -38.50
CA GLY A 454 0.39 22.44 -39.37
C GLY A 454 0.81 23.78 -38.78
N PRO A 455 0.68 24.89 -39.51
CA PRO A 455 1.12 26.20 -39.04
C PRO A 455 0.28 26.78 -37.89
N THR A 456 -0.91 26.24 -37.66
CA THR A 456 -1.85 26.63 -36.61
C THR A 456 -2.52 25.39 -36.01
N ALA A 457 -3.07 25.52 -34.79
CA ALA A 457 -3.82 24.45 -34.14
C ALA A 457 -4.98 23.93 -35.01
N ALA A 458 -5.72 24.82 -35.67
CA ALA A 458 -6.80 24.45 -36.58
C ALA A 458 -6.32 23.62 -37.78
N ALA A 459 -5.19 24.00 -38.39
CA ALA A 459 -4.60 23.25 -39.49
C ALA A 459 -4.09 21.87 -39.04
N ALA A 460 -3.48 21.80 -37.86
CA ALA A 460 -3.04 20.54 -37.26
C ALA A 460 -4.24 19.61 -36.96
N ILE A 461 -5.32 20.14 -36.39
CA ILE A 461 -6.57 19.39 -36.12
C ILE A 461 -7.18 18.89 -37.43
N ALA A 462 -7.30 19.73 -38.46
CA ALA A 462 -7.81 19.31 -39.76
C ALA A 462 -6.95 18.21 -40.41
N ARG A 463 -5.62 18.31 -40.29
CA ARG A 463 -4.68 17.28 -40.77
C ARG A 463 -4.82 15.97 -40.00
N CYS A 464 -4.99 16.03 -38.69
CA CYS A 464 -5.30 14.87 -37.86
C CYS A 464 -6.62 14.22 -38.31
N GLY A 465 -7.68 15.02 -38.51
CA GLY A 465 -8.99 14.52 -38.92
C GLY A 465 -9.01 13.90 -40.32
N SER A 466 -8.13 14.35 -41.21
CA SER A 466 -8.01 13.76 -42.55
C SER A 466 -7.58 12.28 -42.56
N GLN A 467 -7.10 11.75 -41.43
CA GLN A 467 -6.77 10.34 -41.24
C GLN A 467 -7.97 9.50 -40.74
N GLY A 468 -9.17 10.08 -40.67
CA GLY A 468 -10.40 9.40 -40.27
C GLY A 468 -10.75 9.54 -38.78
N ALA A 469 -9.98 10.32 -38.01
CA ALA A 469 -10.28 10.61 -36.61
C ALA A 469 -11.26 11.80 -36.47
N THR A 470 -12.20 11.70 -35.54
CA THR A 470 -13.24 12.73 -35.33
C THR A 470 -13.06 13.53 -34.04
N ASP A 471 -12.12 13.12 -33.20
CA ASP A 471 -11.87 13.60 -31.83
C ASP A 471 -10.49 14.28 -31.69
N CYS A 472 -9.92 14.72 -32.80
CA CYS A 472 -8.61 15.36 -32.82
C CYS A 472 -8.58 16.64 -31.97
N VAL A 473 -7.62 16.73 -31.05
CA VAL A 473 -7.40 17.89 -30.18
C VAL A 473 -6.02 18.48 -30.38
N ALA A 474 -5.91 19.80 -30.20
CA ALA A 474 -4.61 20.46 -30.18
C ALA A 474 -3.84 20.03 -28.92
N TYR A 475 -2.67 19.45 -29.13
CA TYR A 475 -1.75 19.08 -28.07
C TYR A 475 -0.69 20.15 -27.83
N ALA A 476 -0.19 20.78 -28.90
CA ALA A 476 0.82 21.83 -28.78
C ALA A 476 0.66 22.96 -29.80
N GLU A 477 1.07 24.15 -29.39
CA GLU A 477 1.28 25.33 -30.25
C GLU A 477 2.73 25.80 -30.05
N GLY A 478 3.50 25.81 -31.14
CA GLY A 478 4.96 25.83 -31.07
C GLY A 478 5.46 24.63 -30.28
N ASP A 479 6.40 24.83 -29.37
CA ASP A 479 6.89 23.75 -28.51
C ASP A 479 6.16 23.71 -27.15
N ARG A 480 5.10 24.50 -26.96
CA ARG A 480 4.34 24.56 -25.71
C ARG A 480 3.12 23.65 -25.77
N ILE A 481 2.93 22.83 -24.74
CA ILE A 481 1.76 21.96 -24.60
C ILE A 481 0.54 22.82 -24.22
N VAL A 482 -0.59 22.57 -24.90
CA VAL A 482 -1.86 23.32 -24.76
C VAL A 482 -3.07 22.42 -24.50
N LEU A 483 -2.84 21.14 -24.17
CA LEU A 483 -3.91 20.16 -23.98
C LEU A 483 -4.85 20.56 -22.82
N ALA A 484 -6.07 20.94 -23.15
CA ALA A 484 -7.08 21.35 -22.18
C ALA A 484 -7.60 20.16 -21.33
N MET A 485 -8.10 20.45 -20.13
CA MET A 485 -8.95 19.51 -19.40
C MET A 485 -10.30 19.43 -20.12
N GLN A 486 -10.84 18.21 -20.29
CA GLN A 486 -12.24 18.08 -20.68
C GLN A 486 -13.12 18.55 -19.51
N PRO A 487 -14.22 19.26 -19.78
CA PRO A 487 -15.16 19.70 -18.75
C PRO A 487 -15.87 18.54 -18.04
#